data_AF-A0A939AQU2-F1
#
_entry.id   AF-A0A939AQU2-F1
#
_cell.length_a   1.000
_cell.length_b   1.000
_cell.length_c   1.000
_cell.angle_alpha   90.00
_cell.angle_beta   90.00
_cell.angle_gamma   90.00
#
_symmetry.space_group_name_H-M   'P 1'
#
loop_
_entity.id
_entity.type
_entity.pdbx_description
1 polymer ?
#
loop_
_entity_poly.entity_id
_entity_poly.type
_entity_poly.pdbx_seq_one_letter_code
_entity_poly.pdbx_strand_id
1 'polypeptide(L)'
;MGRCHGHRDAREGSIGWVPRFEDLNTEGLKGMTRERFAEMMKIDPEAWRRELVFQNELFIKIYHELPKELIYQRELLIARL
;
A
#
# COMPACT_ATOMS: atom_id res chain seq x y z
N MET A 1 -11.60 0.65 11.51
CA MET A 1 -13.07 0.46 11.47
C MET A 1 -13.76 1.22 10.36
N GLY A 2 -13.50 2.53 10.14
CA GLY A 2 -14.26 3.36 9.18
C GLY A 2 -14.44 2.77 7.77
N ARG A 3 -13.36 2.28 7.13
CA ARG A 3 -13.43 1.71 5.78
C ARG A 3 -14.21 0.40 5.68
N CYS A 4 -14.04 -0.54 6.62
CA CYS A 4 -14.79 -1.80 6.63
C CYS A 4 -16.31 -1.61 6.79
N HIS A 5 -16.73 -0.49 7.41
CA HIS A 5 -18.14 -0.14 7.58
C HIS A 5 -18.63 0.85 6.50
N GLY A 6 -17.81 1.18 5.49
CA GLY A 6 -18.19 2.14 4.44
C GLY A 6 -18.31 3.59 4.91
N HIS A 7 -17.85 3.92 6.12
CA HIS A 7 -17.97 5.26 6.72
C HIS A 7 -16.79 6.18 6.42
N ARG A 8 -15.72 5.66 5.81
CA ARG A 8 -14.56 6.46 5.38
C ARG A 8 -14.11 5.99 4.02
N ASP A 9 -13.83 6.98 3.19
CA ASP A 9 -13.46 6.83 1.80
C ASP A 9 -11.94 6.64 1.66
N ALA A 10 -11.46 6.53 0.44
CA ALA A 10 -10.05 6.46 0.11
C ALA A 10 -9.82 6.96 -1.33
N ARG A 11 -8.58 7.31 -1.65
CA ARG A 11 -8.17 7.49 -3.04
C ARG A 11 -7.53 6.20 -3.55
N GLU A 12 -7.76 5.88 -4.82
CA GLU A 12 -7.06 4.79 -5.47
C GLU A 12 -5.60 5.18 -5.70
N GLY A 13 -4.68 4.28 -5.36
CA GLY A 13 -3.25 4.36 -5.64
C GLY A 13 -2.77 3.08 -6.32
N SER A 14 -1.52 3.09 -6.83
CA SER A 14 -0.95 1.95 -7.57
C SER A 14 -0.89 0.65 -6.76
N ILE A 15 -0.81 0.75 -5.44
CA ILE A 15 -0.81 -0.41 -4.52
C ILE A 15 -2.18 -0.67 -3.86
N GLY A 16 -3.23 -0.02 -4.35
CA GLY A 16 -4.60 -0.10 -3.83
C GLY A 16 -5.08 1.18 -3.15
N TRP A 17 -6.15 1.05 -2.35
CA TRP A 17 -6.82 2.19 -1.72
C TRP A 17 -6.03 2.77 -0.54
N VAL A 18 -5.62 4.03 -0.66
CA VAL A 18 -4.90 4.78 0.37
C VAL A 18 -5.79 5.89 0.95
N PRO A 19 -5.71 6.16 2.27
CA PRO A 19 -6.57 7.17 2.89
C PRO A 19 -6.19 8.58 2.42
N ARG A 20 -7.18 9.49 2.40
CA ARG A 20 -6.91 10.93 2.33
C ARG A 20 -6.64 11.45 3.74
N PHE A 21 -6.10 12.66 3.84
CA PHE A 21 -5.79 13.28 5.13
C PHE A 21 -7.06 13.43 5.99
N GLU A 22 -8.16 13.81 5.35
CA GLU A 22 -9.49 14.01 5.95
C GLU A 22 -10.09 12.70 6.49
N ASP A 23 -9.68 11.56 5.93
CA ASP A 23 -10.19 10.26 6.33
C ASP A 23 -9.50 9.76 7.62
N LEU A 24 -8.62 10.54 8.25
CA LEU A 24 -7.95 10.21 9.51
C LEU A 24 -8.27 11.24 10.60
N ASN A 25 -8.45 10.77 11.84
CA ASN A 25 -8.48 11.68 12.98
C ASN A 25 -7.04 12.01 13.38
N THR A 26 -6.63 13.27 13.22
CA THR A 26 -5.31 13.78 13.57
C THR A 26 -5.32 14.64 14.84
N GLU A 27 -6.42 14.67 15.59
CA GLU A 27 -6.53 15.39 16.87
C GLU A 27 -5.44 14.91 17.84
N GLY A 28 -4.74 15.87 18.47
CA GLY A 28 -3.64 15.57 19.39
C GLY A 28 -2.29 15.27 18.74
N LEU A 29 -2.22 15.07 17.41
CA LEU A 29 -0.96 14.87 16.70
C LEU A 29 -0.28 16.20 16.36
N LYS A 30 0.49 16.72 17.33
CA LYS A 30 1.27 17.96 17.14
C LYS A 30 2.24 17.83 15.95
N GLY A 31 2.21 18.80 15.04
CA GLY A 31 3.08 18.81 13.85
C GLY A 31 2.67 17.84 12.75
N MET A 32 1.45 17.30 12.80
CA MET A 32 0.84 16.57 11.69
C MET A 32 0.19 17.57 10.73
N THR A 33 0.90 17.94 9.68
CA THR A 33 0.38 18.78 8.59
C THR A 33 -0.01 17.93 7.38
N ARG A 34 -0.76 18.52 6.45
CA ARG A 34 -1.15 17.85 5.19
C ARG A 34 0.07 17.51 4.34
N GLU A 35 1.08 18.36 4.35
CA GLU A 35 2.32 18.20 3.59
C GLU A 35 3.12 17.04 4.14
N ARG A 36 3.29 16.98 5.47
CA ARG A 36 3.95 15.87 6.14
C ARG A 36 3.21 14.55 5.90
N PHE A 37 1.88 14.58 5.97
CA PHE A 37 1.07 13.41 5.65
C PHE A 37 1.26 12.96 4.20
N ALA A 38 1.25 13.90 3.25
CA ALA A 38 1.44 13.61 1.84
C ALA A 38 2.82 13.00 1.56
N GLU A 39 3.86 13.46 2.26
CA GLU A 39 5.20 12.88 2.20
C GLU A 39 5.21 11.44 2.72
N MET A 40 4.64 11.19 3.91
CA MET A 40 4.59 9.85 4.51
C MET A 40 3.75 8.86 3.68
N MET A 41 2.68 9.34 3.05
CA MET A 41 1.79 8.53 2.21
C MET A 41 2.24 8.48 0.75
N LYS A 42 3.42 9.02 0.41
CA LYS A 42 3.95 8.99 -0.95
C LYS A 42 4.31 7.55 -1.32
N ILE A 43 3.77 7.10 -2.45
CA ILE A 43 4.17 5.84 -3.07
C ILE A 43 5.30 6.17 -4.05
N ASP A 44 6.53 5.74 -3.74
CA ASP A 44 7.69 5.89 -4.61
C ASP A 44 7.83 4.67 -5.53
N PRO A 45 7.65 4.82 -6.86
CA PRO A 45 7.76 3.71 -7.81
C PRO A 45 9.12 3.00 -7.75
N GLU A 46 10.21 3.73 -7.51
CA GLU A 46 11.55 3.13 -7.44
C GLU A 46 11.75 2.31 -6.17
N ALA A 47 11.17 2.75 -5.04
CA ALA A 47 11.15 1.95 -3.82
C ALA A 47 10.34 0.67 -4.00
N TRP A 48 9.19 0.75 -4.68
CA TRP A 48 8.35 -0.42 -4.96
C TRP A 48 8.97 -1.39 -5.96
N ARG A 49 9.72 -0.90 -6.96
CA ARG A 49 10.52 -1.76 -7.85
C ARG A 49 11.56 -2.57 -7.08
N ARG A 50 12.21 -1.98 -6.08
CA ARG A 50 13.13 -2.72 -5.18
C ARG A 50 12.38 -3.73 -4.31
N GLU A 51 11.23 -3.36 -3.78
CA GLU A 51 10.38 -4.27 -3.00
C GLU A 51 9.95 -5.50 -3.81
N LEU A 52 9.63 -5.36 -5.10
CA LEU A 52 9.31 -6.49 -5.98
C LEU A 52 10.45 -7.51 -6.11
N VAL A 53 11.70 -7.07 -6.00
CA VAL A 53 12.88 -7.94 -5.97
C VAL A 53 12.96 -8.70 -4.64
N PHE A 54 12.74 -8.01 -3.52
CA PHE A 54 12.71 -8.67 -2.19
C PHE A 54 11.55 -9.66 -2.07
N GLN A 55 10.38 -9.33 -2.61
CA GLN A 55 9.25 -10.26 -2.69
C GLN A 55 9.61 -11.51 -3.51
N ASN A 56 10.37 -11.37 -4.59
CA ASN A 56 10.82 -12.52 -5.36
C ASN A 56 11.70 -13.47 -4.52
N GLU A 57 12.59 -12.92 -3.69
CA GLU A 57 13.38 -13.74 -2.75
C GLU A 57 12.49 -14.49 -1.75
N LEU A 58 11.47 -13.83 -1.19
CA LEU A 58 10.50 -14.46 -0.31
C LEU A 58 9.73 -15.57 -1.02
N PHE A 59 9.24 -15.33 -2.24
CA PHE A 59 8.45 -16.28 -3.01
C PHE A 59 9.25 -17.55 -3.33
N ILE A 60 10.55 -17.42 -3.60
CA ILE A 60 11.46 -18.57 -3.76
C ILE A 60 11.56 -19.37 -2.46
N LYS A 61 11.71 -18.70 -1.31
CA LYS A 61 11.83 -19.38 0.00
C LYS A 61 10.59 -20.19 0.37
N ILE A 62 9.41 -19.73 -0.01
CA ILE A 62 8.12 -20.38 0.32
C ILE A 62 7.50 -21.14 -0.86
N TYR A 63 8.26 -21.38 -1.93
CA TYR A 63 7.73 -21.85 -3.22
C TYR A 63 6.83 -23.09 -3.13
N HIS A 64 7.18 -24.06 -2.28
CA HIS A 64 6.43 -25.31 -2.13
C HIS A 64 5.01 -25.12 -1.57
N GLU A 65 4.79 -24.07 -0.79
CA GLU A 65 3.52 -23.79 -0.12
C GLU A 65 2.79 -22.59 -0.74
N LEU A 66 3.40 -21.96 -1.75
CA LEU A 66 2.92 -20.71 -2.33
C LEU A 66 1.63 -20.93 -3.14
N PRO A 67 0.49 -20.33 -2.75
CA PRO A 67 -0.74 -20.41 -3.54
C PRO A 67 -0.58 -19.69 -4.89
N LYS A 68 -1.14 -20.26 -5.96
CA LYS A 68 -1.05 -19.67 -7.32
C LYS A 68 -1.72 -18.31 -7.40
N GLU A 69 -2.77 -18.10 -6.60
CA GLU A 69 -3.49 -16.84 -6.46
C GLU A 69 -2.55 -15.70 -6.06
N LEU A 70 -1.57 -15.97 -5.18
CA LEU A 70 -0.63 -14.96 -4.72
C LEU A 70 0.38 -14.57 -5.82
N ILE A 71 0.74 -15.50 -6.69
CA ILE A 71 1.54 -15.22 -7.90
C ILE A 71 0.77 -14.27 -8.81
N TYR A 72 -0.52 -14.54 -9.08
CA TYR A 72 -1.34 -13.65 -9.91
C TYR A 72 -1.52 -12.26 -9.30
N GLN A 73 -1.70 -12.16 -7.97
CA GLN A 73 -1.75 -10.86 -7.30
C GLN A 73 -0.46 -10.05 -7.47
N ARG A 74 0.70 -10.72 -7.43
CA ARG A 74 1.99 -10.09 -7.69
C ARG A 74 2.09 -9.59 -9.13
N GLU A 75 1.71 -10.38 -10.12
CA GLU A 75 1.71 -9.93 -11.52
C GLU A 75 0.77 -8.73 -11.74
N LEU A 76 -0.40 -8.73 -11.12
CA LEU A 76 -1.30 -7.58 -11.14
C LEU A 76 -0.70 -6.36 -10.45
N LEU A 77 0.05 -6.53 -9.36
CA LEU A 77 0.75 -5.43 -8.70
C LEU A 77 1.82 -4.84 -9.61
N ILE A 78 2.61 -5.68 -10.28
CA ILE A 78 3.63 -5.25 -11.26
C ILE A 78 2.98 -4.43 -12.39
N ALA A 79 1.81 -4.86 -12.90
CA ALA A 79 1.11 -4.14 -13.95
C ALA A 79 0.54 -2.76 -13.53
N ARG A 80 0.37 -2.52 -12.23
CA ARG A 80 -0.17 -1.27 -11.67
C ARG A 80 0.94 -0.26 -11.27
N LEU A 81 2.16 -0.73 -11.08
CA LEU A 81 3.32 0.05 -10.66
C LEU A 81 4.08 0.65 -11.85
#